data_AF-A0A1E8PVJ9-F1
#
_entry.id   AF-A0A1E8PVJ9-F1
#
_cell.length_a   1.000
_cell.length_b   1.000
_cell.length_c   1.000
_cell.angle_alpha   90.00
_cell.angle_beta   90.00
_cell.angle_gamma   90.00
#
_symmetry.space_group_name_H-M   'P 1'
#
loop_
_entity.id
_entity.type
_entity.pdbx_description
1 polymer ?
#
loop_
_entity_poly.entity_id
_entity_poly.type
_entity_poly.pdbx_seq_one_letter_code
_entity_poly.pdbx_strand_id
1 'polypeptide(L)'
;MRYALLLVNRSVLLHPFIAGAVTWIGVALSALVLFAVVASFVLLTNWLIARRAAAYAAGGVEDPRSTWELRAGCLVPFLNLVWAPVFVLELARVEHRTARLRGAVVAWWCAWVVGYALLVWAFATSFTRDPQGIADNTVTTILAYLVGLAALVLAFRVFQGFESNPVDRPARRWVMVPDEGESVSSPAPVETEQREPAA
;
A
#
# COMPACT_ATOMS: atom_id res chain seq x y z
N MET A 1 22.03 -14.47 -16.16
CA MET A 1 21.91 -15.95 -16.22
C MET A 1 22.49 -16.58 -17.49
N ARG A 2 22.27 -16.01 -18.69
CA ARG A 2 22.76 -16.57 -19.97
C ARG A 2 24.29 -16.77 -20.04
N TYR A 3 25.06 -15.86 -19.43
CA TYR A 3 26.52 -15.94 -19.35
C TYR A 3 27.04 -17.03 -18.38
N ALA A 4 26.37 -17.23 -17.25
CA ALA A 4 26.73 -18.28 -16.28
C ALA A 4 26.49 -19.68 -16.85
N LEU A 5 25.40 -19.86 -17.61
CA LEU A 5 25.12 -21.13 -18.31
C LEU A 5 26.17 -21.47 -19.38
N LEU A 6 26.72 -20.46 -20.09
CA LEU A 6 27.79 -20.68 -21.07
C LEU A 6 29.14 -21.01 -20.42
N LEU A 7 29.40 -20.47 -19.22
CA LEU A 7 30.62 -20.74 -18.47
C LEU A 7 30.64 -22.15 -17.88
N VAL A 8 29.50 -22.65 -17.38
CA VAL A 8 29.41 -24.00 -16.78
C VAL A 8 29.26 -25.10 -17.84
N ASN A 9 28.60 -24.83 -18.97
CA ASN A 9 28.48 -25.77 -20.09
C ASN A 9 29.84 -26.09 -20.77
N ARG A 10 30.90 -25.31 -20.47
CA ARG A 10 32.24 -25.54 -21.02
C ARG A 10 33.05 -26.59 -20.26
N SER A 11 32.72 -26.88 -18.99
CA SER A 11 33.55 -27.71 -18.12
C SER A 11 32.86 -28.95 -17.55
N VAL A 12 31.53 -29.04 -17.62
CA VAL A 12 30.78 -30.25 -17.21
C VAL A 12 29.57 -30.42 -18.13
N LEU A 13 29.35 -31.64 -18.64
CA LEU A 13 28.08 -32.06 -19.24
C LEU A 13 26.99 -31.99 -18.16
N LEU A 14 26.46 -30.80 -17.90
CA LEU A 14 25.33 -30.59 -17.02
C LEU A 14 24.16 -31.42 -17.56
N HIS A 15 23.67 -32.36 -16.74
CA HIS A 15 22.54 -33.21 -17.09
C HIS A 15 21.38 -32.34 -17.62
N PRO A 16 20.88 -32.54 -18.86
CA PRO A 16 19.97 -31.63 -19.56
C PRO A 16 18.74 -31.22 -18.75
N PHE A 17 18.27 -32.12 -17.86
CA PHE A 17 17.18 -31.87 -16.94
C PHE A 17 17.46 -30.75 -15.92
N ILE A 18 18.68 -30.65 -15.36
CA ILE A 18 19.01 -29.63 -14.36
C ILE A 18 19.13 -28.26 -15.05
N ALA A 19 19.74 -28.22 -16.23
CA ALA A 19 19.83 -27.01 -17.04
C ALA A 19 18.44 -26.52 -17.49
N GLY A 20 17.55 -27.43 -17.89
CA GLY A 20 16.16 -27.13 -18.23
C GLY A 20 15.32 -26.69 -17.03
N ALA A 21 15.49 -27.33 -15.87
CA ALA A 21 14.76 -26.95 -14.65
C ALA A 21 15.11 -25.53 -14.21
N VAL A 22 16.38 -25.14 -14.23
CA VAL A 22 16.82 -23.80 -13.80
C VAL A 22 16.28 -22.69 -14.72
N THR A 23 16.19 -22.92 -16.03
CA THR A 23 15.59 -21.96 -16.96
C THR A 23 14.07 -21.86 -16.82
N TRP A 24 13.37 -23.00 -16.69
CA TRP A 24 11.92 -23.01 -16.56
C TRP A 24 11.42 -22.49 -15.21
N ILE A 25 12.17 -22.66 -14.12
CA ILE A 25 11.82 -22.07 -12.82
C ILE A 25 11.73 -20.54 -12.92
N GLY A 26 12.71 -19.90 -13.57
CA GLY A 26 12.69 -18.44 -13.74
C GLY A 26 11.49 -17.96 -14.55
N VAL A 27 11.14 -18.68 -15.62
CA VAL A 27 9.96 -18.38 -16.45
C VAL A 27 8.67 -18.59 -15.68
N ALA A 28 8.53 -19.73 -14.99
CA ALA A 28 7.36 -20.06 -14.18
C ALA A 28 7.15 -19.05 -13.06
N LEU A 29 8.23 -18.66 -12.37
CA LEU A 29 8.18 -17.63 -11.32
C LEU A 29 7.77 -16.27 -11.90
N SER A 30 8.30 -15.88 -13.07
CA SER A 30 7.93 -14.64 -13.74
C SER A 30 6.44 -14.64 -14.14
N ALA A 31 5.95 -15.76 -14.66
CA ALA A 31 4.53 -15.94 -14.98
C ALA A 31 3.66 -15.86 -13.72
N LEU A 32 4.06 -16.54 -12.64
CA LEU A 32 3.36 -16.49 -11.35
C LEU A 32 3.26 -15.06 -10.82
N VAL A 33 4.37 -14.30 -10.86
CA VAL A 33 4.39 -12.90 -10.44
C VAL A 33 3.45 -12.07 -11.31
N LEU A 34 3.47 -12.26 -12.63
CA LEU A 34 2.56 -11.55 -13.54
C LEU A 34 1.09 -11.82 -13.19
N PHE A 35 0.71 -13.09 -13.00
CA PHE A 35 -0.65 -13.46 -12.59
C PHE A 35 -1.01 -12.91 -11.22
N ALA A 36 -0.08 -12.93 -10.26
CA ALA A 36 -0.30 -12.37 -8.92
C ALA A 36 -0.54 -10.85 -8.96
N VAL A 37 0.20 -10.11 -9.81
CA VAL A 37 0.00 -8.67 -10.02
C VAL A 37 -1.38 -8.42 -10.62
N VAL A 38 -1.74 -9.12 -11.70
CA VAL A 38 -3.07 -8.97 -12.35
C VAL A 38 -4.19 -9.31 -11.37
N ALA A 39 -4.06 -10.41 -10.63
CA ALA A 39 -5.03 -10.79 -9.60
C ALA A 39 -5.14 -9.71 -8.52
N SER A 40 -4.03 -9.13 -8.07
CA SER A 40 -4.03 -8.04 -7.09
C SER A 40 -4.81 -6.81 -7.60
N PHE A 41 -4.63 -6.44 -8.86
CA PHE A 41 -5.39 -5.35 -9.49
C PHE A 41 -6.89 -5.64 -9.51
N VAL A 42 -7.29 -6.84 -9.92
CA VAL A 42 -8.70 -7.25 -9.98
C VAL A 42 -9.31 -7.29 -8.59
N LEU A 43 -8.61 -7.87 -7.60
CA LEU A 43 -9.07 -7.95 -6.22
C LEU A 43 -9.25 -6.56 -5.60
N LEU A 44 -8.26 -5.67 -5.74
CA LEU A 44 -8.36 -4.29 -5.25
C LEU A 44 -9.48 -3.50 -5.92
N THR A 45 -9.67 -3.69 -7.23
CA THR A 45 -10.76 -3.04 -7.98
C THR A 45 -12.13 -3.52 -7.51
N ASN A 46 -12.30 -4.84 -7.36
CA ASN A 46 -13.55 -5.41 -6.87
C ASN A 46 -13.84 -5.02 -5.41
N TRP A 47 -12.81 -4.98 -4.56
CA TRP A 47 -12.92 -4.45 -3.20
C TRP A 47 -13.35 -2.99 -3.22
N LEU A 48 -12.75 -2.14 -4.06
CA LEU A 48 -13.10 -0.73 -4.17
C LEU A 48 -14.56 -0.54 -4.57
N ILE A 49 -15.03 -1.29 -5.58
CA ILE A 49 -16.42 -1.26 -6.04
C ILE A 49 -17.37 -1.66 -4.90
N ALA A 50 -17.09 -2.77 -4.22
CA ALA A 50 -17.94 -3.26 -3.13
C ALA A 50 -17.98 -2.28 -1.95
N ARG A 51 -16.82 -1.71 -1.58
CA ARG A 51 -16.72 -0.77 -0.47
C ARG A 51 -17.38 0.57 -0.77
N ARG A 52 -17.24 1.08 -2.00
CA ARG A 52 -17.97 2.27 -2.45
C ARG A 52 -19.47 2.04 -2.39
N ALA A 53 -19.97 0.94 -2.95
CA ALA A 53 -21.40 0.61 -2.89
C ALA A 53 -21.93 0.60 -1.43
N ALA A 54 -21.19 0.02 -0.49
CA ALA A 54 -21.54 0.03 0.93
C ALA A 54 -21.51 1.44 1.54
N ALA A 55 -20.47 2.24 1.27
CA ALA A 55 -20.31 3.58 1.82
C ALA A 55 -21.39 4.55 1.33
N TYR A 56 -21.73 4.50 0.05
CA TYR A 56 -22.80 5.32 -0.55
C TYR A 56 -24.18 4.88 -0.05
N ALA A 57 -24.45 3.57 0.03
CA ALA A 57 -25.70 3.04 0.57
C ALA A 57 -25.92 3.45 2.04
N ALA A 58 -24.86 3.48 2.86
CA ALA A 58 -24.93 3.97 4.24
C ALA A 58 -25.30 5.46 4.33
N GLY A 59 -24.97 6.25 3.31
CA GLY A 59 -25.37 7.65 3.16
C GLY A 59 -26.75 7.85 2.50
N GLY A 60 -27.44 6.77 2.11
CA GLY A 60 -28.75 6.83 1.44
C GLY A 60 -28.71 7.32 0.00
N VAL A 61 -27.54 7.30 -0.65
CA VAL A 61 -27.36 7.75 -2.03
C VAL A 61 -26.76 6.61 -2.85
N GLU A 62 -27.09 6.51 -4.14
CA GLU A 62 -26.43 5.56 -5.04
C GLU A 62 -25.06 6.08 -5.48
N ASP A 63 -24.09 5.18 -5.74
CA ASP A 63 -22.78 5.59 -6.27
C ASP A 63 -22.97 6.24 -7.65
N PRO A 64 -22.54 7.50 -7.86
CA PRO A 64 -22.68 8.17 -9.16
C PRO A 64 -21.83 7.52 -10.27
N ARG A 65 -20.87 6.66 -9.93
CA ARG A 65 -20.00 5.98 -10.88
C ARG A 65 -20.54 4.60 -11.23
N SER A 66 -20.59 4.29 -12.53
CA SER A 66 -20.93 2.94 -12.96
C SER A 66 -19.80 1.95 -12.64
N THR A 67 -20.15 0.69 -12.37
CA THR A 67 -19.16 -0.39 -12.13
C THR A 67 -18.18 -0.55 -13.30
N TRP A 68 -18.64 -0.29 -14.52
CA TRP A 68 -17.79 -0.34 -15.72
C TRP A 68 -16.75 0.79 -15.74
N GLU A 69 -17.13 2.03 -15.40
CA GLU A 69 -16.19 3.14 -15.26
C GLU A 69 -15.13 2.85 -14.21
N LEU A 70 -15.52 2.28 -13.07
CA LEU A 70 -14.58 1.90 -12.01
C LEU A 70 -13.60 0.81 -12.49
N ARG A 71 -14.08 -0.19 -13.24
CA ARG A 71 -13.21 -1.23 -13.82
C ARG A 71 -12.27 -0.66 -14.87
N ALA A 72 -12.79 0.12 -15.82
CA ALA A 72 -11.99 0.72 -16.88
C ALA A 72 -10.94 1.67 -16.30
N GLY A 73 -11.35 2.52 -15.37
CA GLY A 73 -10.47 3.47 -14.69
C GLY A 73 -9.48 2.85 -13.71
N CYS A 74 -9.56 1.55 -13.38
CA CYS A 74 -8.57 0.88 -12.51
C CYS A 74 -7.72 -0.16 -13.26
N LEU A 75 -8.28 -0.87 -14.24
CA LEU A 75 -7.63 -1.98 -14.93
C LEU A 75 -6.96 -1.58 -16.24
N VAL A 76 -7.37 -0.47 -16.87
CA VAL A 76 -6.74 0.00 -18.11
C VAL A 76 -5.48 0.81 -17.77
N PRO A 77 -4.30 0.42 -18.29
CA PRO A 77 -3.07 1.19 -18.10
C PRO A 77 -3.22 2.65 -18.55
N PHE A 78 -2.46 3.55 -17.94
CA PHE A 78 -2.52 5.02 -18.10
C PHE A 78 -3.82 5.67 -17.61
N LEU A 79 -4.99 5.10 -17.91
CA LEU A 79 -6.25 5.57 -17.30
C LEU A 79 -6.20 5.37 -15.78
N ASN A 80 -5.69 4.23 -15.35
CA ASN A 80 -5.57 3.92 -13.93
C ASN A 80 -4.65 4.86 -13.15
N LEU A 81 -3.64 5.43 -13.80
CA LEU A 81 -2.74 6.39 -13.20
C LEU A 81 -3.47 7.65 -12.74
N VAL A 82 -4.55 8.03 -13.44
CA VAL A 82 -5.33 9.23 -13.15
C VAL A 82 -6.57 8.88 -12.32
N TRP A 83 -7.33 7.87 -12.74
CA TRP A 83 -8.66 7.61 -12.19
C TRP A 83 -8.66 6.82 -10.89
N ALA A 84 -7.79 5.82 -10.73
CA ALA A 84 -7.75 5.02 -9.50
C ALA A 84 -7.49 5.85 -8.23
N PRO A 85 -6.52 6.80 -8.16
CA PRO A 85 -6.34 7.63 -6.97
C PRO A 85 -7.55 8.56 -6.73
N VAL A 86 -8.20 9.04 -7.79
CA VAL A 86 -9.43 9.85 -7.68
C VAL A 86 -10.55 9.04 -7.04
N PHE A 87 -10.80 7.82 -7.51
CA PHE A 87 -11.84 6.96 -6.95
C PHE A 87 -11.60 6.59 -5.48
N VAL A 88 -10.34 6.39 -5.10
CA VAL A 88 -9.95 6.14 -3.71
C VAL A 88 -10.13 7.39 -2.84
N LEU A 89 -9.80 8.58 -3.36
CA LEU A 89 -10.01 9.85 -2.64
C LEU A 89 -11.49 10.22 -2.51
N GLU A 90 -12.30 9.94 -3.52
CA GLU A 90 -13.77 10.06 -3.45
C GLU A 90 -14.32 9.15 -2.35
N LEU A 91 -13.92 7.87 -2.31
CA LEU A 91 -14.31 6.96 -1.23
C LEU A 91 -13.88 7.49 0.15
N ALA A 92 -12.63 7.96 0.28
CA ALA A 92 -12.15 8.55 1.52
C ALA A 92 -12.94 9.80 1.94
N ARG A 93 -13.54 10.53 0.99
CA ARG A 93 -14.39 11.69 1.26
C ARG A 93 -15.76 11.28 1.78
N VAL A 94 -16.37 10.27 1.16
CA VAL A 94 -17.66 9.70 1.60
C VAL A 94 -17.54 9.11 3.01
N GLU A 95 -16.44 8.42 3.32
CA GLU A 95 -16.19 7.89 4.66
C GLU A 95 -15.68 8.95 5.66
N HIS A 96 -15.56 10.23 5.27
CA HIS A 96 -14.99 11.31 6.09
C HIS A 96 -13.56 11.05 6.63
N ARG A 97 -12.76 10.24 5.93
CA ARG A 97 -11.39 9.86 6.29
C ARG A 97 -10.31 10.54 5.44
N THR A 98 -10.66 11.52 4.61
CA THR A 98 -9.73 12.15 3.65
C THR A 98 -8.48 12.71 4.31
N ALA A 99 -8.60 13.41 5.45
CA ALA A 99 -7.45 14.03 6.11
C ALA A 99 -6.37 13.00 6.52
N ARG A 100 -6.79 11.81 6.95
CA ARG A 100 -5.89 10.73 7.37
C ARG A 100 -5.32 9.96 6.18
N LEU A 101 -6.14 9.68 5.17
CA LEU A 101 -5.75 8.79 4.07
C LEU A 101 -5.07 9.52 2.90
N ARG A 102 -5.26 10.84 2.76
CA ARG A 102 -4.69 11.63 1.65
C ARG A 102 -3.17 11.46 1.54
N GLY A 103 -2.45 11.49 2.66
CA GLY A 103 -0.98 11.31 2.64
C GLY A 103 -0.57 9.95 2.06
N ALA A 104 -1.21 8.88 2.50
CA ALA A 104 -0.94 7.53 2.01
C ALA A 104 -1.30 7.37 0.53
N VAL A 105 -2.46 7.89 0.11
CA VAL A 105 -2.92 7.84 -1.28
C VAL A 105 -2.01 8.65 -2.20
N VAL A 106 -1.57 9.84 -1.78
CA VAL A 106 -0.63 10.65 -2.58
C VAL A 106 0.74 9.98 -2.67
N ALA A 107 1.27 9.42 -1.58
CA ALA A 107 2.54 8.70 -1.62
C ALA A 107 2.47 7.49 -2.56
N TRP A 108 1.40 6.70 -2.46
CA TRP A 108 1.11 5.60 -3.38
C TRP A 108 1.06 6.08 -4.83
N TRP A 109 0.33 7.17 -5.09
CA TRP A 109 0.20 7.74 -6.43
C TRP A 109 1.53 8.22 -6.99
N CYS A 110 2.35 8.93 -6.20
CA CYS A 110 3.68 9.37 -6.62
C CYS A 110 4.59 8.19 -6.99
N ALA A 111 4.63 7.13 -6.16
CA ALA A 111 5.38 5.92 -6.48
C ALA A 111 4.93 5.31 -7.82
N TRP A 112 3.63 5.35 -8.08
CA TRP A 112 3.06 4.81 -9.31
C TRP A 112 3.40 5.65 -10.54
N VAL A 113 3.34 6.99 -10.44
CA VAL A 113 3.79 7.92 -11.50
C VAL A 113 5.26 7.69 -11.83
N VAL A 114 6.12 7.55 -10.81
CA VAL A 114 7.54 7.23 -11.00
C VAL A 114 7.69 5.87 -11.70
N GLY A 115 6.89 4.88 -11.34
CA GLY A 115 6.89 3.57 -11.99
C GLY A 115 6.57 3.64 -13.49
N TYR A 116 5.55 4.41 -13.88
CA TYR A 116 5.23 4.66 -15.29
C TYR A 116 6.35 5.42 -16.00
N ALA A 117 6.96 6.41 -15.37
CA ALA A 117 8.09 7.14 -15.93
C ALA A 117 9.28 6.21 -16.20
N LEU A 118 9.59 5.31 -15.26
CA LEU A 118 10.63 4.30 -15.44
C LEU A 118 10.29 3.30 -16.55
N LEU A 119 9.02 2.93 -16.71
CA LEU A 119 8.56 2.07 -17.80
C LEU A 119 8.75 2.75 -19.16
N VAL A 120 8.33 4.01 -19.29
CA VAL A 120 8.52 4.80 -20.52
C VAL A 120 9.99 4.99 -20.82
N TRP A 121 10.80 5.29 -19.80
CA TRP A 121 12.25 5.40 -19.92
C TRP A 121 12.86 4.09 -20.41
N ALA A 122 12.56 2.96 -19.75
CA ALA A 122 13.08 1.65 -20.12
C ALA A 122 12.67 1.27 -21.55
N PHE A 123 11.44 1.59 -21.96
CA PHE A 123 10.99 1.41 -23.33
C PHE A 123 11.79 2.26 -24.32
N ALA A 124 12.01 3.55 -24.03
CA ALA A 124 12.79 4.45 -24.88
C ALA A 124 14.27 4.00 -24.98
N THR A 125 14.90 3.61 -23.87
CA THR A 125 16.30 3.18 -23.84
C THR A 125 16.51 1.78 -24.40
N SER A 126 15.47 0.95 -24.49
CA SER A 126 15.57 -0.39 -25.09
C SER A 126 16.05 -0.40 -26.55
N PHE A 127 15.94 0.75 -27.25
CA PHE A 127 16.41 0.92 -28.62
C PHE A 127 17.89 1.35 -28.72
N THR A 128 18.52 1.75 -27.62
CA THR A 128 19.94 2.14 -27.59
C THR A 128 20.84 0.90 -27.56
N ARG A 129 21.87 0.85 -28.41
CA ARG A 129 22.77 -0.31 -28.56
C ARG A 129 24.18 -0.08 -27.99
N ASP A 130 24.38 1.01 -27.27
CA ASP A 130 25.68 1.37 -26.71
C ASP A 130 25.94 0.64 -25.36
N PRO A 131 27.19 0.29 -25.02
CA PRO A 131 27.52 -0.40 -23.77
C PRO A 131 27.09 0.36 -22.50
N GLN A 132 27.12 1.70 -22.52
CA GLN A 132 26.60 2.53 -21.42
C GLN A 132 25.08 2.40 -21.28
N GLY A 133 24.34 2.28 -22.40
CA GLY A 133 22.89 2.05 -22.38
C GLY A 133 22.49 0.72 -21.75
N ILE A 134 23.33 -0.32 -21.86
CA ILE A 134 23.08 -1.62 -21.20
C ILE A 134 23.24 -1.52 -19.67
N ALA A 135 24.28 -0.80 -19.21
CA ALA A 135 24.51 -0.58 -17.79
C ALA A 135 23.38 0.25 -17.16
N ASP A 136 23.01 1.36 -17.81
CA ASP A 136 21.94 2.25 -17.36
C ASP A 136 20.60 1.52 -17.31
N ASN A 137 20.28 0.71 -18.32
CA ASN A 137 19.04 -0.06 -18.33
C ASN A 137 18.95 -1.10 -17.20
N THR A 138 20.08 -1.65 -16.74
CA THR A 138 20.11 -2.55 -15.58
C THR A 138 19.77 -1.79 -14.29
N VAL A 139 20.37 -0.61 -14.09
CA VAL A 139 20.06 0.26 -12.94
C VAL A 139 18.59 0.69 -12.99
N THR A 140 18.09 1.13 -14.15
CA THR A 140 16.69 1.49 -14.32
C THR A 140 15.76 0.32 -14.03
N THR A 141 16.10 -0.90 -14.46
CA THR A 141 15.29 -2.09 -14.18
C THR A 141 15.22 -2.39 -12.68
N ILE A 142 16.35 -2.30 -11.96
CA ILE A 142 16.39 -2.48 -10.50
C ILE A 142 15.52 -1.41 -9.82
N LEU A 143 15.66 -0.14 -10.21
CA LEU A 143 14.84 0.95 -9.68
C LEU A 143 13.35 0.71 -9.97
N ALA A 144 13.00 0.23 -11.17
CA ALA A 144 11.62 -0.07 -11.55
C ALA A 144 11.03 -1.17 -10.66
N TYR A 145 11.79 -2.22 -10.34
CA TYR A 145 11.34 -3.25 -9.40
C TYR A 145 11.16 -2.74 -7.98
N LEU A 146 12.09 -1.91 -7.47
CA LEU A 146 11.96 -1.30 -6.15
C LEU A 146 10.75 -0.38 -6.06
N VAL A 147 10.52 0.44 -7.09
CA VAL A 147 9.35 1.32 -7.17
C VAL A 147 8.06 0.51 -7.31
N GLY A 148 8.07 -0.58 -8.09
CA GLY A 148 6.93 -1.50 -8.19
C GLY A 148 6.58 -2.15 -6.86
N LEU A 149 7.59 -2.61 -6.11
CA LEU A 149 7.39 -3.13 -4.75
C LEU A 149 6.85 -2.04 -3.81
N ALA A 150 7.41 -0.83 -3.85
CA ALA A 150 6.93 0.28 -3.05
C ALA A 150 5.47 0.63 -3.37
N ALA A 151 5.08 0.63 -4.65
CA ALA A 151 3.70 0.86 -5.07
C ALA A 151 2.74 -0.19 -4.50
N LEU A 152 3.11 -1.48 -4.51
CA LEU A 152 2.31 -2.55 -3.89
C LEU A 152 2.18 -2.38 -2.37
N VAL A 153 3.29 -2.08 -1.68
CA VAL A 153 3.29 -1.86 -0.22
C VAL A 153 2.43 -0.64 0.15
N LEU A 154 2.53 0.44 -0.62
CA LEU A 154 1.74 1.65 -0.41
C LEU A 154 0.26 1.41 -0.72
N ALA A 155 -0.07 0.65 -1.77
CA ALA A 155 -1.44 0.21 -2.04
C ALA A 155 -2.01 -0.60 -0.88
N PHE A 156 -1.23 -1.55 -0.34
CA PHE A 156 -1.62 -2.32 0.84
C PHE A 156 -1.80 -1.44 2.07
N ARG A 157 -0.96 -0.41 2.27
CA ARG A 157 -1.15 0.56 3.35
C ARG A 157 -2.40 1.40 3.19
N VAL A 158 -2.75 1.81 1.97
CA VAL A 158 -4.02 2.49 1.69
C VAL A 158 -5.18 1.57 2.06
N PHE A 159 -5.17 0.32 1.60
CA PHE A 159 -6.17 -0.70 1.93
C PHE A 159 -6.31 -0.89 3.44
N GLN A 160 -5.22 -1.12 4.17
CA GLN A 160 -5.20 -1.23 5.63
C GLN A 160 -5.70 0.04 6.32
N GLY A 161 -5.44 1.22 5.75
CA GLY A 161 -5.97 2.49 6.24
C GLY A 161 -7.50 2.55 6.20
N PHE A 162 -8.11 1.92 5.21
CA PHE A 162 -9.57 1.78 5.11
C PHE A 162 -10.10 0.68 6.04
N GLU A 163 -9.45 -0.49 6.08
CA GLU A 163 -9.88 -1.62 6.93
C GLU A 163 -9.66 -1.40 8.43
N SER A 164 -8.66 -0.58 8.81
CA SER A 164 -8.46 -0.23 10.21
C SER A 164 -9.62 0.63 10.72
N ASN A 165 -10.55 0.00 11.42
CA ASN A 165 -11.54 0.73 12.19
C ASN A 165 -10.80 1.58 13.23
N PRO A 166 -11.13 2.88 13.36
CA PRO A 166 -10.67 3.64 14.49
C PRO A 166 -11.15 2.90 15.74
N VAL A 167 -10.22 2.35 16.53
CA VAL A 167 -10.51 2.13 17.94
C VAL A 167 -10.89 3.53 18.42
N ASP A 168 -12.15 3.71 18.81
CA ASP A 168 -12.64 4.92 19.46
C ASP A 168 -11.60 5.28 20.52
N ARG A 169 -10.74 6.27 20.24
CA ARG A 169 -10.15 7.01 21.33
C ARG A 169 -11.36 7.75 21.89
N PRO A 170 -11.84 7.41 23.10
CA PRO A 170 -13.01 8.09 23.64
C PRO A 170 -12.68 9.57 23.67
N ALA A 171 -13.27 10.33 22.73
CA ALA A 171 -13.14 11.78 22.66
C ALA A 171 -13.78 12.44 23.89
N ARG A 172 -14.54 11.67 24.68
CA ARG A 172 -15.00 12.05 26.00
C ARG A 172 -13.94 11.65 27.02
N ARG A 173 -13.20 12.65 27.51
CA ARG A 173 -12.54 12.56 28.81
C ARG A 173 -13.64 12.29 29.84
N TRP A 174 -13.60 11.12 30.47
CA TRP A 174 -14.45 10.83 31.62
C TRP A 174 -14.15 11.87 32.69
N VAL A 175 -15.07 12.82 32.88
CA VAL A 175 -15.07 13.71 34.04
C VAL A 175 -15.93 13.00 35.08
N MET A 176 -15.31 12.61 36.19
CA MET A 176 -16.06 12.13 37.35
C MET A 176 -16.93 13.29 37.82
N VAL A 177 -18.23 13.21 37.57
CA VAL A 177 -19.22 14.08 38.21
C VAL A 177 -19.42 13.48 39.60
N PRO A 178 -19.07 14.19 40.70
CA PRO A 178 -19.41 13.73 42.03
C PRO A 178 -20.93 13.64 42.15
N ASP A 179 -21.46 12.53 42.67
CA ASP A 179 -22.88 12.43 42.99
C ASP A 179 -23.24 13.55 43.97
N GLU A 180 -24.35 14.26 43.71
CA GLU A 180 -24.87 15.35 44.56
C GLU A 180 -25.40 14.86 45.94
N GLY A 181 -24.93 13.70 46.41
CA GLY A 181 -25.39 13.05 47.63
C GLY A 181 -24.36 12.90 48.75
N GLU A 182 -23.08 13.19 48.52
CA GLU A 182 -22.06 13.08 49.57
C GLU A 182 -21.46 14.45 49.88
N SER A 183 -21.99 15.05 50.94
CA SER A 183 -21.37 16.17 51.65
C SER A 183 -19.90 15.85 51.90
N VAL A 184 -19.04 16.59 51.19
CA VAL A 184 -17.60 16.61 51.43
C VAL A 184 -17.39 17.01 52.89
N SER A 185 -17.12 16.03 53.75
CA SER A 185 -16.48 16.29 55.03
C SER A 185 -15.09 16.82 54.69
N SER A 186 -14.88 18.12 54.98
CA SER A 186 -13.60 18.81 54.82
C SER A 186 -12.47 17.96 55.42
N PRO A 187 -11.32 17.79 54.74
CA PRO A 187 -10.21 17.05 55.32
C PRO A 187 -9.75 17.79 56.58
N ALA A 188 -9.79 17.09 57.72
CA ALA A 188 -9.26 17.60 58.98
C ALA A 188 -7.75 17.93 58.82
N PRO A 189 -7.23 18.98 59.46
CA PRO A 189 -5.81 19.29 59.43
C PRO A 189 -5.04 18.11 60.05
N VAL A 190 -4.09 17.56 59.30
CA VAL A 190 -3.16 16.54 59.83
C VAL A 190 -2.27 17.23 60.85
N GLU A 191 -2.54 16.99 62.14
CA GLU A 191 -1.63 17.33 63.23
C GLU A 191 -0.27 16.67 62.94
N THR A 192 0.74 17.51 62.71
CA THR A 192 2.12 17.05 62.56
C THR A 192 2.60 16.62 63.93
N GLU A 193 2.56 15.32 64.21
CA GLU A 193 3.05 14.75 65.47
C GLU A 193 4.55 15.05 65.57
N GLN A 194 4.84 16.05 66.38
CA GLN A 194 6.16 16.52 66.73
C GLN A 194 6.91 15.43 67.48
N ARG A 195 7.88 14.80 66.83
CA ARG A 195 8.78 13.85 67.48
C ARG A 195 10.24 14.17 67.13
N GLU A 196 10.82 15.03 67.96
CA GLU A 196 12.26 15.23 68.17
C GLU A 196 12.55 15.01 69.67
N PRO A 197 13.81 14.89 70.13
CA PRO A 197 14.71 13.74 70.04
C PRO A 197 15.10 13.23 71.46
N ALA A 198 15.69 12.05 71.61
CA ALA A 198 16.49 11.74 72.81
C ALA A 198 17.43 10.53 72.63
N ALA A 199 18.71 10.81 72.93
CA ALA A 199 19.83 9.95 73.30
C ALA A 199 20.48 9.04 72.23
#